data_AF-A0A6G0RPW1-F1
#
_entry.id   AF-A0A6G0RPW1-F1
#
_cell.length_a   1.000
_cell.length_b   1.000
_cell.length_c   1.000
_cell.angle_alpha   90.00
_cell.angle_beta   90.00
_cell.angle_gamma   90.00
#
_symmetry.space_group_name_H-M   'P 1'
#
loop_
_entity.id
_entity.type
_entity.pdbx_description
1 polymer ?
#
loop_
_entity_poly.entity_id
_entity_poly.type
_entity_poly.pdbx_seq_one_letter_code
_entity_poly.pdbx_strand_id
1 'polypeptide(L)'
;MMVPDTTTFRQLQHIDTQQVAMDSAMTEAQEKADQEYRVVRIKLHGVPEPVQVDISDLREVLGLPNYSLRHPFSPPTNIEITSPATNMEDDDHYDGQSQVKEQ
;
A
#
# COMPACT_ATOMS: atom_id res chain seq x y z
N MET A 1 36.34 -20.81 20.81
CA MET A 1 37.18 -20.52 19.62
C MET A 1 37.52 -19.04 19.64
N MET A 2 38.79 -18.68 19.56
CA MET A 2 39.24 -17.27 19.56
C MET A 2 39.29 -16.79 18.11
N VAL A 3 38.53 -15.75 17.78
CA VAL A 3 38.55 -15.17 16.43
C VAL A 3 39.92 -14.49 16.23
N PRO A 4 40.64 -14.78 15.14
CA PRO A 4 41.95 -14.17 14.89
C PRO A 4 41.82 -12.66 14.66
N ASP A 5 42.54 -11.84 15.42
CA ASP A 5 42.56 -10.37 15.23
C ASP A 5 43.78 -9.92 14.40
N THR A 6 44.02 -10.61 13.29
CA THR A 6 45.11 -10.25 12.38
C THR A 6 44.68 -9.15 11.43
N THR A 7 45.64 -8.39 10.89
CA THR A 7 45.38 -7.34 9.90
C THR A 7 44.63 -7.87 8.68
N THR A 8 45.00 -9.07 8.21
CA THR A 8 44.31 -9.75 7.11
C THR A 8 42.86 -10.10 7.46
N PHE A 9 42.58 -10.56 8.69
CA PHE A 9 41.22 -10.87 9.11
C PHE A 9 40.34 -9.62 9.15
N ARG A 10 40.85 -8.50 9.68
CA ARG A 10 40.13 -7.22 9.64
C ARG A 10 39.88 -6.71 8.21
N GLN A 11 40.84 -6.91 7.31
CA GLN A 11 40.67 -6.55 5.90
C GLN A 11 39.59 -7.38 5.21
N LEU A 12 39.56 -8.69 5.44
CA LEU A 12 38.52 -9.57 4.92
C LEU A 12 37.14 -9.17 5.48
N GLN A 13 37.04 -8.92 6.79
CA GLN A 13 35.79 -8.47 7.41
C GLN A 13 35.30 -7.14 6.82
N HIS A 14 36.21 -6.22 6.51
CA HIS A 14 35.87 -4.94 5.87
C HIS A 14 35.34 -5.15 4.45
N ILE A 15 35.94 -6.06 3.67
CA ILE A 15 35.46 -6.43 2.32
C ILE A 15 34.06 -7.04 2.42
N ASP A 16 33.85 -8.00 3.32
CA ASP A 16 32.55 -8.64 3.53
C ASP A 16 31.47 -7.60 3.90
N THR A 17 31.81 -6.65 4.77
CA THR A 17 30.89 -5.58 5.18
C THR A 17 30.51 -4.68 3.99
N GLN A 18 31.49 -4.33 3.14
CA GLN A 18 31.23 -3.53 1.94
C GLN A 18 30.38 -4.31 0.93
N GLN A 19 30.59 -5.61 0.79
CA GLN A 19 29.82 -6.45 -0.12
C GLN A 19 28.36 -6.55 0.33
N VAL A 20 28.10 -6.76 1.63
CA VAL A 20 26.75 -6.74 2.19
C VAL A 20 26.06 -5.39 1.97
N ALA A 21 26.79 -4.28 2.11
CA ALA A 21 26.24 -2.94 1.87
C ALA A 21 25.86 -2.74 0.39
N MET A 22 26.68 -3.23 -0.55
CA MET A 22 26.39 -3.17 -1.98
C MET A 22 25.18 -4.05 -2.35
N ASP A 23 25.10 -5.27 -1.80
CA ASP A 23 23.99 -6.18 -2.05
C ASP A 23 22.67 -5.62 -1.49
N SER A 24 22.71 -4.97 -0.32
CA SER A 24 21.55 -4.27 0.26
C SER A 24 21.10 -3.11 -0.63
N ALA A 25 22.03 -2.26 -1.08
CA ALA A 25 21.71 -1.14 -1.95
C ALA A 25 21.15 -1.59 -3.32
N MET A 26 21.67 -2.69 -3.87
CA MET A 26 21.15 -3.28 -5.11
C MET A 26 19.74 -3.86 -4.90
N THR A 27 19.50 -4.53 -3.77
CA THR A 27 18.17 -5.06 -3.42
C THR A 27 17.17 -3.93 -3.23
N GLU A 28 17.53 -2.87 -2.49
CA GLU A 28 16.69 -1.69 -2.30
C GLU A 28 16.40 -0.96 -3.63
N ALA A 29 17.38 -0.86 -4.52
CA ALA A 29 17.18 -0.30 -5.86
C ALA A 29 16.25 -1.17 -6.71
N GLN A 30 16.38 -2.49 -6.63
CA GLN A 30 15.51 -3.43 -7.33
C GLN A 30 14.08 -3.41 -6.77
N GLU A 31 13.90 -3.38 -5.45
CA GLU A 31 12.59 -3.26 -4.82
C GLU A 31 11.90 -1.93 -5.17
N LYS A 32 12.68 -0.86 -5.28
CA LYS A 32 12.19 0.45 -5.74
C LYS A 32 11.80 0.42 -7.23
N ALA A 33 12.59 -0.23 -8.08
CA ALA A 33 12.28 -0.42 -9.49
C ALA A 33 11.05 -1.32 -9.70
N ASP A 34 10.90 -2.37 -8.89
CA ASP A 34 9.73 -3.27 -8.89
C ASP A 34 8.45 -2.58 -8.39
N GLN A 35 8.58 -1.50 -7.60
CA GLN A 35 7.46 -0.60 -7.28
C GLN A 35 7.14 0.38 -8.40
N GLU A 36 8.13 0.74 -9.22
CA GLU A 36 8.02 1.72 -10.30
C GLU A 36 7.32 1.11 -11.53
N TYR A 37 7.60 -0.13 -11.90
CA TYR A 37 6.95 -0.80 -13.04
C TYR A 37 6.02 -1.93 -12.62
N ARG A 38 4.77 -1.92 -13.11
CA ARG A 38 3.80 -2.98 -12.88
C ARG A 38 3.19 -3.52 -14.16
N VAL A 39 2.96 -4.83 -14.20
CA VAL A 39 2.22 -5.46 -15.28
C VAL A 39 0.73 -5.18 -15.11
N VAL A 40 0.14 -4.49 -16.08
CA VAL A 40 -1.30 -4.29 -16.21
C VAL A 40 -1.82 -5.00 -17.47
N ARG A 41 -3.07 -5.45 -17.45
CA ARG A 41 -3.67 -6.10 -18.62
C ARG A 41 -4.44 -5.07 -19.43
N ILE A 42 -4.02 -4.85 -20.67
CA ILE A 42 -4.64 -3.90 -21.59
C ILE A 42 -5.28 -4.68 -22.74
N LYS A 43 -6.47 -4.29 -23.17
CA LYS A 43 -7.18 -4.95 -24.27
C LYS A 43 -6.72 -4.38 -25.61
N LEU A 44 -5.90 -5.14 -26.35
CA LEU A 44 -5.44 -4.79 -27.69
C LEU A 44 -6.15 -5.69 -28.70
N HIS A 45 -6.81 -5.10 -29.70
CA HIS A 45 -7.56 -5.85 -30.73
C HIS A 45 -8.56 -6.89 -30.18
N GLY A 46 -9.10 -6.66 -28.99
CA GLY A 46 -10.04 -7.59 -28.36
C GLY A 46 -9.41 -8.59 -27.39
N VAL A 47 -8.09 -8.72 -27.36
CA VAL A 47 -7.35 -9.67 -26.52
C VAL A 47 -6.65 -8.93 -25.36
N PRO A 48 -6.77 -9.41 -24.11
CA PRO A 48 -6.09 -8.81 -22.97
C PRO A 48 -4.62 -9.23 -22.89
N GLU A 49 -3.72 -8.31 -23.24
CA GLU A 49 -2.27 -8.51 -23.22
C GLU A 49 -1.63 -7.91 -21.95
N PRO A 50 -0.66 -8.59 -21.32
CA PRO A 50 0.10 -8.05 -20.21
C PRO A 50 1.13 -7.03 -20.70
N VAL A 51 1.12 -5.82 -20.14
CA VAL A 51 2.04 -4.73 -20.48
C VAL A 51 2.68 -4.18 -19.20
N GLN A 52 4.00 -4.00 -19.20
CA GLN A 52 4.68 -3.28 -18.13
C GLN A 52 4.45 -1.79 -18.27
N VAL A 53 3.98 -1.15 -17.21
CA VAL A 53 3.65 0.27 -17.17
C VAL A 53 4.29 0.91 -15.94
N ASP A 54 4.86 2.10 -16.13
CA ASP A 54 5.35 2.93 -15.04
C ASP A 54 4.17 3.44 -14.20
N ILE A 55 4.18 3.13 -12.92
CA ILE A 55 3.11 3.49 -11.98
C ILE A 55 3.12 4.99 -11.66
N SER A 56 4.27 5.66 -11.73
CA SER A 56 4.37 7.10 -11.51
C SER A 56 3.64 7.85 -12.62
N ASP A 57 3.96 7.53 -13.87
CA ASP A 57 3.31 8.11 -15.05
C ASP A 57 1.82 7.77 -15.09
N LEU A 58 1.46 6.52 -14.80
CA LEU A 58 0.07 6.08 -14.77
C LEU A 58 -0.73 6.83 -13.69
N ARG A 59 -0.14 7.09 -12.52
CA ARG A 59 -0.77 7.89 -11.46
C ARG A 59 -0.94 9.33 -11.88
N GLU A 60 0.07 9.94 -12.50
CA GLU A 60 0.01 11.32 -12.98
C GLU A 60 -1.13 11.50 -13.99
N VAL A 61 -1.22 10.61 -14.99
CA VAL A 61 -2.27 10.65 -16.02
C VAL A 61 -3.67 10.46 -15.42
N LEU A 62 -3.79 9.66 -14.36
CA LEU A 62 -5.06 9.41 -13.67
C LEU A 62 -5.35 10.42 -12.55
N GLY A 63 -4.46 11.39 -12.29
CA GLY A 63 -4.58 12.34 -11.18
C GLY A 63 -4.56 11.69 -9.79
N LEU A 64 -3.91 10.52 -9.66
CA LEU A 64 -3.81 9.79 -8.40
C LEU A 64 -2.63 10.27 -7.57
N PRO A 65 -2.74 10.25 -6.24
CA PRO A 65 -1.63 10.64 -5.38
C PRO A 65 -0.51 9.60 -5.39
N ASN A 66 0.69 10.06 -4.98
CA ASN A 66 1.88 9.21 -4.87
C ASN A 66 1.86 8.24 -3.68
N TYR A 67 0.83 8.30 -2.83
CA TYR A 67 0.61 7.34 -1.74
C TYR A 67 -0.43 6.28 -2.14
N SER A 68 -0.38 5.12 -1.47
CA SER A 68 -1.34 4.05 -1.69
C SER A 68 -2.75 4.46 -1.27
N LEU A 69 -3.72 4.38 -2.18
CA LEU A 69 -5.14 4.53 -1.88
C LEU A 69 -5.75 3.28 -1.20
N ARG A 70 -5.02 2.18 -1.16
CA ARG A 70 -5.46 1.00 -0.42
C ARG A 70 -5.35 1.31 1.06
N HIS A 71 -6.50 1.41 1.72
CA HIS A 71 -6.53 1.45 3.17
C HIS A 71 -5.85 0.18 3.69
N PRO A 72 -4.95 0.28 4.69
CA PRO A 72 -4.47 -0.90 5.39
C PRO A 72 -5.68 -1.70 5.83
N PHE A 73 -5.69 -3.01 5.55
CA PHE A 73 -6.78 -3.86 6.02
C PHE A 73 -6.87 -3.72 7.54
N SER A 74 -7.93 -3.06 8.01
CA SER A 74 -8.26 -3.03 9.43
C SER A 74 -9.03 -4.31 9.72
N PRO A 75 -8.47 -5.29 10.44
CA PRO A 75 -9.25 -6.44 10.88
C PRO A 75 -10.47 -5.93 11.67
N PRO A 76 -11.62 -6.61 11.59
CA PRO A 76 -12.80 -6.23 12.35
C PRO A 76 -12.39 -6.12 13.81
N THR A 77 -12.46 -4.91 14.35
CA THR A 77 -12.13 -4.69 15.75
C THR A 77 -13.28 -5.29 16.54
N ASN A 78 -12.99 -6.22 17.46
CA ASN A 78 -13.97 -6.76 18.40
C ASN A 78 -14.26 -5.71 19.47
N ILE A 79 -14.83 -4.58 19.04
CA ILE A 79 -15.44 -3.58 19.89
C ILE A 79 -16.90 -3.95 19.93
N GLU A 80 -17.47 -4.08 21.12
CA GLU A 80 -18.93 -4.07 21.26
C GLU A 80 -19.43 -2.71 20.74
N ILE A 81 -19.89 -2.71 19.49
CA ILE A 81 -20.63 -1.58 18.94
C ILE A 81 -21.95 -1.57 19.69
N THR A 82 -22.04 -0.72 20.71
CA THR A 82 -23.31 -0.47 21.37
C THR A 82 -24.25 0.19 20.37
N SER A 83 -25.48 -0.31 20.28
CA SER A 83 -26.52 0.35 19.50
C SER A 83 -26.60 1.80 19.93
N PRO A 84 -26.71 2.76 18.99
CA PRO A 84 -26.82 4.17 19.33
C PRO A 84 -27.96 4.36 20.33
N ALA A 85 -27.68 5.07 21.42
CA ALA A 85 -28.65 5.28 22.51
C ALA A 85 -29.82 6.17 22.09
N THR A 86 -29.72 6.83 20.94
CA THR A 86 -30.70 7.79 20.44
C THR A 86 -30.87 7.60 18.95
N ASN A 87 -32.11 7.51 18.50
CA ASN A 87 -32.43 7.51 17.08
C ASN A 87 -32.09 8.89 16.50
N MET A 88 -31.30 8.93 15.42
CA MET A 88 -31.02 10.17 14.70
C MET A 88 -32.21 10.47 13.78
N GLU A 89 -32.75 11.68 13.86
CA GLU A 89 -33.80 12.14 12.94
C GLU A 89 -33.20 12.33 11.55
N ASP A 90 -33.88 11.85 10.51
CA ASP A 90 -33.45 11.99 9.12
C ASP A 90 -33.88 13.36 8.60
N ASP A 91 -33.05 14.38 8.88
CA ASP A 91 -33.32 15.77 8.49
C ASP A 91 -33.22 15.98 6.97
N ASP A 92 -32.52 15.10 6.25
CA ASP A 92 -32.26 15.23 4.82
C ASP A 92 -33.43 14.74 3.95
N HIS A 93 -34.27 13.84 4.49
CA HIS A 93 -35.47 13.31 3.84
C HIS A 93 -36.76 13.82 4.49
N TYR A 94 -36.84 15.13 4.76
CA TYR A 94 -38.06 15.75 5.27
C TYR A 94 -39.17 15.74 4.20
N ASP A 95 -39.85 14.61 4.01
CA ASP A 95 -41.11 14.55 3.30
C ASP A 95 -42.21 15.03 4.26
N GLY A 96 -42.60 16.30 4.12
CA GLY A 96 -43.51 17.01 5.03
C GLY A 96 -44.93 16.46 5.15
N GLN A 97 -45.11 15.20 5.55
CA GLN A 97 -46.37 14.56 5.88
C GLN A 97 -46.28 13.81 7.21
N SER A 98 -46.04 14.56 8.29
CA SER A 98 -46.41 14.11 9.62
C SER A 98 -47.85 14.54 9.94
N GLN A 99 -48.74 13.54 10.09
CA GLN A 99 -49.72 13.37 11.16
C GLN A 99 -51.08 12.85 10.65
N VAL A 100 -51.33 11.56 10.87
CA VAL A 100 -52.66 11.11 11.30
C VAL A 100 -52.48 10.51 12.68
N LYS A 101 -52.94 11.24 13.70
CA LYS A 101 -53.12 10.72 15.06
C LYS A 101 -54.35 9.81 15.04
N GLU A 102 -54.17 8.52 15.31
CA GLU A 102 -55.28 7.62 15.63
C GLU A 102 -55.54 7.68 17.14
N GLN A 103 -56.81 7.87 17.51
CA GLN A 103 -57.34 7.95 18.87
C GLN A 103 -57.61 6.56 19.43
#